data_AF-A0A661Q9B2-F1
#
_entry.id   AF-A0A661Q9B2-F1
#
_cell.length_a   1.000
_cell.length_b   1.000
_cell.length_c   1.000
_cell.angle_alpha   90.00
_cell.angle_beta   90.00
_cell.angle_gamma   90.00
#
_symmetry.space_group_name_H-M   'P 1'
#
loop_
_entity.id
_entity.type
_entity.pdbx_description
1 polymer ?
#
loop_
_entity_poly.entity_id
_entity_poly.type
_entity_poly.pdbx_seq_one_letter_code
_entity_poly.pdbx_strand_id
1 'polypeptide(L)'
;MKDIVKKIWKVLGSVRLTTVVLLLLVVDLAGGYLGLKGHENLFKPLNDLGLIEWIKTYGITYAGHTVWFFGLLILLFLLAVNTFVCTTNRVFTLAKFRSRFTGRLRFILKFSPHIMHYALIVILIGYLVSYLYARTYPDMIIVQGQSVRIPHSEIQVQLGSLDVQYYQGSRLKFLNNRAINVQAALRLTAGQKEVWKAIGINAPFRFKGLSFHLKDFAPQYKTGMKRRPYINLIIKDDPGMMFCFTGTVLFIVGLCMYLYQWFLLQAKEG
;
A
#
# COMPACT_ATOMS: atom_id res chain seq x y z
N MET A 1 19.16 -36.07 2.95
CA MET A 1 18.75 -34.66 3.26
C MET A 1 19.12 -33.67 2.15
N LYS A 2 20.38 -33.62 1.69
CA LYS A 2 20.82 -32.73 0.59
C LYS A 2 20.05 -32.91 -0.73
N ASP A 3 19.69 -34.14 -1.09
CA ASP A 3 18.98 -34.41 -2.35
C ASP A 3 17.50 -34.01 -2.30
N ILE A 4 16.87 -34.11 -1.12
CA ILE A 4 15.49 -33.65 -0.90
C ILE A 4 15.42 -32.12 -1.07
N VAL A 5 16.36 -31.39 -0.44
CA VAL A 5 16.43 -29.92 -0.56
C VAL A 5 16.64 -29.50 -2.02
N LYS A 6 17.55 -30.16 -2.75
CA LYS A 6 17.76 -29.90 -4.19
C LYS A 6 16.51 -30.16 -5.02
N LYS A 7 15.77 -31.23 -4.72
CA LYS A 7 14.53 -31.58 -5.42
C LYS A 7 13.44 -30.53 -5.18
N ILE A 8 13.23 -30.11 -3.93
CA ILE A 8 12.29 -29.04 -3.55
C ILE A 8 12.67 -27.73 -4.26
N TRP A 9 13.95 -27.33 -4.21
CA TRP A 9 14.44 -26.12 -4.86
C TRP A 9 14.20 -26.12 -6.38
N LYS A 10 14.40 -27.29 -7.03
CA LYS A 10 14.16 -27.43 -8.48
C LYS A 10 12.67 -27.32 -8.84
N VAL A 11 11.79 -27.89 -8.02
CA VAL A 11 10.33 -27.79 -8.22
C VAL A 11 9.87 -26.35 -7.99
N LEU A 12 10.28 -25.73 -6.89
CA LEU A 12 9.95 -24.34 -6.56
C LEU A 12 10.48 -23.35 -7.61
N GLY A 13 11.61 -23.63 -8.26
CA GLY A 13 12.18 -22.79 -9.32
C GLY A 13 11.63 -23.07 -10.73
N SER A 14 10.63 -23.94 -10.89
CA SER A 14 10.10 -24.32 -12.20
C SER A 14 9.18 -23.25 -12.78
N VAL A 15 9.34 -22.97 -14.09
CA VAL A 15 8.43 -22.08 -14.83
C VAL A 15 7.02 -22.67 -14.94
N ARG A 16 6.90 -24.02 -15.00
CA ARG A 16 5.59 -24.69 -15.04
C ARG A 16 4.78 -24.41 -13.77
N LEU A 17 5.44 -24.38 -12.62
CA LEU A 17 4.80 -24.04 -11.36
C LEU A 17 4.25 -22.62 -11.40
N THR A 18 5.06 -21.66 -11.88
CA THR A 18 4.62 -20.26 -12.04
C THR A 18 3.37 -20.15 -12.90
N THR A 19 3.34 -20.80 -14.06
CA THR A 19 2.19 -20.78 -14.97
C THR A 19 0.93 -21.33 -14.29
N VAL A 20 1.05 -22.46 -13.59
CA VAL A 20 -0.09 -23.06 -12.86
C VAL A 20 -0.58 -22.12 -11.75
N VAL A 21 0.33 -21.56 -10.95
CA VAL A 21 -0.02 -20.63 -9.86
C VAL A 21 -0.70 -19.38 -10.40
N LEU A 22 -0.23 -18.82 -11.52
CA LEU A 22 -0.86 -17.66 -12.15
C LEU A 22 -2.28 -17.99 -12.65
N LEU A 23 -2.49 -19.17 -13.26
CA LEU A 23 -3.83 -19.60 -13.67
C LEU A 23 -4.77 -19.78 -12.48
N LEU A 24 -4.29 -20.41 -11.40
CA LEU A 24 -5.06 -20.55 -10.17
C LEU A 24 -5.39 -19.19 -9.55
N LEU A 25 -4.46 -18.23 -9.55
CA LEU A 25 -4.71 -16.86 -9.09
C LEU A 25 -5.80 -16.17 -9.90
N VAL A 26 -5.82 -16.36 -11.23
CA VAL A 26 -6.88 -15.79 -12.08
C VAL A 26 -8.25 -16.37 -11.71
N VAL A 27 -8.34 -17.69 -11.52
CA VAL A 27 -9.58 -18.36 -11.12
C VAL A 27 -10.02 -17.90 -9.72
N ASP A 28 -9.09 -17.84 -8.78
CA ASP A 28 -9.34 -17.42 -7.39
C ASP A 28 -9.83 -15.96 -7.32
N LEU A 29 -9.16 -15.04 -8.02
CA LEU A 29 -9.57 -13.63 -8.09
C LEU A 29 -10.94 -13.45 -8.76
N ALA A 30 -11.24 -14.23 -9.81
CA ALA A 30 -12.56 -14.21 -10.45
C ALA A 30 -13.66 -14.69 -9.48
N GLY A 31 -13.40 -15.76 -8.73
CA GLY A 31 -14.30 -16.24 -7.67
C GLY A 31 -14.45 -15.23 -6.53
N GLY A 32 -13.33 -14.62 -6.10
CA GLY A 32 -13.29 -13.61 -5.05
C GLY A 32 -14.08 -12.35 -5.40
N TYR A 33 -14.07 -11.90 -6.65
CA TYR A 33 -14.91 -10.81 -7.13
C TYR A 33 -16.40 -11.10 -6.93
N LEU A 34 -16.86 -12.31 -7.27
CA LEU A 34 -18.25 -12.72 -7.06
C LEU A 34 -18.58 -12.82 -5.56
N GLY A 35 -17.65 -13.33 -4.75
CA GLY A 35 -17.80 -13.41 -3.29
C GLY A 35 -17.92 -12.04 -2.62
N LEU A 36 -17.11 -11.07 -3.03
CA LEU A 36 -17.09 -9.69 -2.53
C LEU A 36 -18.39 -8.95 -2.84
N LYS A 37 -18.88 -9.05 -4.09
CA LYS A 37 -20.09 -8.33 -4.54
C LYS A 37 -21.32 -8.66 -3.70
N GLY A 38 -21.43 -9.89 -3.18
CA GLY A 38 -22.55 -10.31 -2.34
C GLY A 38 -22.42 -9.97 -0.85
N HIS A 39 -21.21 -9.68 -0.35
CA HIS A 39 -20.92 -9.67 1.09
C HIS A 39 -19.93 -8.59 1.52
N GLU A 40 -20.08 -7.37 0.99
CA GLU A 40 -19.17 -6.25 1.31
C GLU A 40 -18.99 -6.00 2.82
N ASN A 41 -20.04 -6.24 3.61
CA ASN A 41 -20.02 -6.02 5.05
C ASN A 41 -19.04 -6.96 5.79
N LEU A 42 -18.69 -8.11 5.21
CA LEU A 42 -17.68 -9.02 5.78
C LEU A 42 -16.25 -8.50 5.54
N PHE A 43 -16.01 -7.82 4.42
CA PHE A 43 -14.66 -7.41 4.00
C PHE A 43 -14.34 -5.94 4.32
N LYS A 44 -15.34 -5.06 4.46
CA LYS A 44 -15.14 -3.66 4.89
C LYS A 44 -14.31 -3.52 6.16
N PRO A 45 -14.51 -4.33 7.22
CA PRO A 45 -13.71 -4.23 8.44
C PRO A 45 -12.21 -4.51 8.24
N LEU A 46 -11.80 -5.17 7.15
CA LEU A 46 -10.38 -5.43 6.85
C LEU A 46 -9.58 -4.13 6.61
N ASN A 47 -10.25 -3.01 6.32
CA ASN A 47 -9.60 -1.71 6.16
C ASN A 47 -9.22 -1.04 7.50
N ASP A 48 -9.94 -1.39 8.56
CA ASP A 48 -9.81 -0.78 9.88
C ASP A 48 -9.22 -1.76 10.91
N LEU A 49 -9.42 -3.06 10.73
CA LEU A 49 -8.89 -4.15 11.55
C LEU A 49 -7.64 -4.75 10.92
N GLY A 50 -6.70 -5.19 11.77
CA GLY A 50 -5.58 -6.02 11.33
C GLY A 50 -6.05 -7.39 10.83
N LEU A 51 -5.28 -8.01 9.93
CA LEU A 51 -5.62 -9.30 9.31
C LEU A 51 -5.89 -10.40 10.33
N ILE A 52 -5.08 -10.49 11.39
CA ILE A 52 -5.23 -11.53 12.42
C ILE A 52 -6.56 -11.36 13.17
N GLU A 53 -6.91 -10.13 13.52
CA GLU A 53 -8.15 -9.83 14.22
C GLU A 53 -9.35 -10.10 13.31
N TRP A 54 -9.28 -9.68 12.05
CA TRP A 54 -10.31 -9.96 11.06
C TRP A 54 -10.51 -11.47 10.84
N ILE A 55 -9.43 -12.27 10.76
CA ILE A 55 -9.50 -13.73 10.60
C ILE A 55 -10.26 -14.36 11.77
N LYS A 56 -9.97 -13.92 13.00
CA LYS A 56 -10.61 -14.45 14.22
C LYS A 56 -12.09 -14.07 14.32
N THR A 57 -12.44 -12.85 13.90
CA THR A 57 -13.80 -12.31 14.07
C THR A 57 -14.73 -12.70 12.91
N TYR A 58 -14.27 -12.52 11.67
CA TYR A 58 -15.08 -12.70 10.46
C TYR A 58 -14.63 -13.89 9.62
N GLY A 59 -13.30 -14.07 9.48
CA GLY A 59 -12.71 -15.04 8.56
C GLY A 59 -13.17 -16.48 8.82
N ILE A 60 -12.90 -17.01 10.02
CA ILE A 60 -13.21 -18.40 10.37
C ILE A 60 -14.72 -18.58 10.58
N THR A 61 -15.39 -17.58 11.16
CA THR A 61 -16.84 -17.59 11.44
C THR A 61 -17.68 -17.76 10.17
N TYR A 62 -17.28 -17.11 9.08
CA TYR A 62 -17.96 -17.15 7.78
C TYR A 62 -17.11 -17.85 6.70
N ALA A 63 -16.49 -18.98 7.05
CA ALA A 63 -15.56 -19.72 6.17
C ALA A 63 -16.13 -19.95 4.76
N GLY A 64 -17.42 -20.25 4.61
CA GLY A 64 -18.05 -20.46 3.30
C GLY A 64 -17.91 -19.27 2.33
N HIS A 65 -17.80 -18.05 2.84
CA HIS A 65 -17.66 -16.83 2.03
C HIS A 65 -16.23 -16.27 1.98
N THR A 66 -15.34 -16.73 2.86
CA THR A 66 -13.98 -16.20 3.03
C THR A 66 -12.88 -17.17 2.59
N VAL A 67 -13.20 -18.44 2.28
CA VAL A 67 -12.22 -19.46 1.85
C VAL A 67 -11.37 -19.02 0.66
N TRP A 68 -11.96 -18.35 -0.34
CA TRP A 68 -11.21 -17.82 -1.50
C TRP A 68 -10.10 -16.86 -1.06
N PHE A 69 -10.34 -16.04 -0.03
CA PHE A 69 -9.34 -15.11 0.46
C PHE A 69 -8.15 -15.83 1.10
N PHE A 70 -8.38 -16.94 1.80
CA PHE A 70 -7.27 -17.79 2.29
C PHE A 70 -6.53 -18.49 1.15
N GLY A 71 -7.26 -18.93 0.11
CA GLY A 71 -6.68 -19.44 -1.14
C GLY A 71 -5.74 -18.42 -1.79
N LEU A 72 -6.20 -17.17 -1.93
CA LEU A 72 -5.41 -16.05 -2.43
C LEU A 72 -4.09 -15.88 -1.66
N LEU A 73 -4.14 -15.88 -0.32
CA LEU A 73 -2.94 -15.72 0.51
C LEU A 73 -1.92 -16.84 0.28
N ILE A 74 -2.38 -18.09 0.19
CA ILE A 74 -1.52 -19.26 -0.09
C ILE A 74 -0.91 -19.16 -1.50
N LEU A 75 -1.71 -18.79 -2.49
CA LEU A 75 -1.27 -18.66 -3.88
C LEU A 75 -0.26 -17.52 -4.05
N LEU A 76 -0.47 -16.37 -3.40
CA LEU A 76 0.47 -15.25 -3.39
C LEU A 76 1.79 -15.62 -2.70
N PHE A 77 1.73 -16.36 -1.58
CA PHE A 77 2.92 -16.87 -0.91
C PHE A 77 3.71 -17.82 -1.82
N LEU A 78 3.02 -18.76 -2.46
CA LEU A 78 3.64 -19.71 -3.39
C LEU A 78 4.25 -19.01 -4.61
N LEU A 79 3.57 -17.99 -5.14
CA LEU A 79 4.09 -17.14 -6.21
C LEU A 79 5.37 -16.43 -5.76
N ALA A 80 5.37 -15.78 -4.59
CA ALA A 80 6.54 -15.08 -4.07
C ALA A 80 7.76 -16.01 -3.90
N VAL A 81 7.55 -17.20 -3.33
CA VAL A 81 8.61 -18.22 -3.16
C VAL A 81 9.12 -18.70 -4.52
N ASN A 82 8.23 -19.02 -5.46
CA ASN A 82 8.60 -19.45 -6.80
C ASN A 82 9.39 -18.37 -7.55
N THR A 83 8.91 -17.12 -7.54
CA THR A 83 9.57 -15.97 -8.16
C THR A 83 10.95 -15.76 -7.53
N PHE A 84 11.09 -15.89 -6.22
CA PHE A 84 12.38 -15.76 -5.52
C PHE A 84 13.37 -16.83 -5.97
N VAL A 85 12.97 -18.11 -5.94
CA VAL A 85 13.84 -19.24 -6.30
C VAL A 85 14.22 -19.19 -7.78
N CYS A 86 13.24 -18.99 -8.67
CA CYS A 86 13.46 -18.90 -10.12
C CYS A 86 14.40 -17.74 -10.46
N THR A 87 14.16 -16.54 -9.90
CA THR A 87 14.99 -15.35 -10.13
C THR A 87 16.41 -15.56 -9.63
N THR A 88 16.56 -16.11 -8.42
CA THR A 88 17.87 -16.35 -7.81
C THR A 88 18.69 -17.35 -8.65
N ASN A 89 18.09 -18.43 -9.14
CA ASN A 89 18.75 -19.38 -10.04
C ASN A 89 19.23 -18.71 -11.34
N ARG A 90 18.42 -17.81 -11.90
CA ARG A 90 18.78 -17.06 -13.12
C ARG A 90 19.89 -16.04 -12.87
N VAL A 91 19.84 -15.32 -11.75
CA VAL A 91 20.89 -14.39 -11.31
C VAL A 91 22.24 -15.10 -11.14
N PHE A 92 22.26 -16.26 -10.46
CA PHE A 92 23.49 -17.06 -10.33
C PHE A 92 24.02 -17.55 -11.67
N THR A 93 23.13 -18.00 -12.56
CA THR A 93 23.52 -18.43 -13.91
C THR A 93 24.12 -17.27 -14.71
N LEU A 94 23.48 -16.10 -14.68
CA LEU A 94 23.96 -14.90 -15.37
C LEU A 94 25.31 -14.43 -14.82
N ALA A 95 25.49 -14.42 -13.50
CA ALA A 95 26.74 -14.08 -12.85
C ALA A 95 27.88 -15.06 -13.20
N LYS A 96 27.59 -16.36 -13.33
CA LYS A 96 28.56 -17.38 -13.75
C LYS A 96 29.07 -17.14 -15.17
N PHE A 97 28.21 -16.70 -16.08
CA PHE A 97 28.56 -16.42 -17.48
C PHE A 97 29.00 -14.97 -17.74
N ARG A 98 29.38 -14.22 -16.70
CA ARG A 98 29.80 -12.80 -16.80
C ARG A 98 30.92 -12.54 -17.82
N SER A 99 31.83 -13.49 -18.02
CA SER A 99 32.97 -13.35 -18.94
C SER A 99 32.59 -13.35 -20.42
N ARG A 100 31.36 -13.77 -20.76
CA ARG A 100 30.86 -13.78 -22.14
C ARG A 100 30.32 -12.43 -22.61
N PHE A 101 30.27 -11.43 -21.74
CA PHE A 101 29.72 -10.12 -22.06
C PHE A 101 30.84 -9.14 -22.41
N THR A 102 30.75 -8.53 -23.60
CA THR A 102 31.73 -7.57 -24.13
C THR A 102 31.70 -6.19 -23.46
N GLY A 103 30.80 -5.92 -22.50
CA GLY A 103 30.75 -4.62 -21.81
C GLY A 103 30.01 -4.67 -20.48
N ARG A 104 30.54 -3.96 -19.47
CA ARG A 104 29.98 -3.92 -18.10
C ARG A 104 28.55 -3.39 -18.06
N LEU A 105 28.26 -2.34 -18.83
CA LEU A 105 26.91 -1.74 -18.89
C LEU A 105 25.88 -2.74 -19.44
N ARG A 106 26.18 -3.42 -20.56
CA ARG A 106 25.30 -4.45 -21.13
C ARG A 106 25.04 -5.59 -20.17
N PHE A 107 26.04 -5.99 -19.38
CA PHE A 107 25.89 -7.01 -18.36
C PHE A 107 24.97 -6.55 -17.22
N ILE A 108 25.13 -5.31 -16.72
CA ILE A 108 24.29 -4.75 -15.65
C ILE A 108 22.83 -4.65 -16.09
N LEU A 109 22.56 -4.20 -17.32
CA LEU A 109 21.20 -4.03 -17.83
C LEU A 109 20.43 -5.36 -17.90
N LYS A 110 21.10 -6.50 -18.10
CA LYS A 110 20.46 -7.83 -18.08
C LYS A 110 19.89 -8.22 -16.72
N PHE A 111 20.27 -7.55 -15.62
CA PHE A 111 19.66 -7.75 -14.31
C PHE A 111 18.32 -7.03 -14.14
N SER A 112 17.92 -6.19 -15.09
CA SER A 112 16.68 -5.42 -15.01
C SER A 112 15.44 -6.27 -14.64
N PRO A 113 15.12 -7.38 -15.36
CA PRO A 113 13.95 -8.20 -15.00
C PRO A 113 14.08 -8.83 -13.60
N HIS A 114 15.30 -9.13 -13.15
CA HIS A 114 15.55 -9.69 -11.82
C HIS A 114 15.31 -8.66 -10.71
N ILE A 115 15.75 -7.41 -10.93
CA ILE A 115 15.45 -6.29 -10.02
C ILE A 115 13.94 -6.10 -9.90
N MET A 116 13.20 -6.14 -11.01
CA MET A 116 11.73 -6.03 -11.00
C MET A 116 11.06 -7.16 -10.22
N HIS A 117 11.54 -8.41 -10.34
CA HIS A 117 11.00 -9.53 -9.57
C HIS A 117 11.28 -9.41 -8.07
N TYR A 118 12.48 -9.02 -7.67
CA TYR A 118 12.77 -8.77 -6.25
C TYR A 118 11.97 -7.59 -5.72
N ALA A 119 11.80 -6.54 -6.52
CA ALA A 119 10.95 -5.41 -6.17
C ALA A 119 9.50 -5.84 -5.93
N LEU A 120 8.92 -6.69 -6.78
CA LEU A 120 7.59 -7.27 -6.56
C LEU A 120 7.50 -8.03 -5.23
N ILE A 121 8.51 -8.85 -4.91
CA ILE A 121 8.55 -9.59 -3.63
C ILE A 121 8.60 -8.61 -2.44
N VAL A 122 9.41 -7.56 -2.52
CA VAL A 122 9.51 -6.52 -1.47
C VAL A 122 8.17 -5.81 -1.29
N ILE A 123 7.44 -5.51 -2.37
CA ILE A 123 6.10 -4.92 -2.31
C ILE A 123 5.12 -5.86 -1.63
N LEU A 124 5.10 -7.15 -1.99
CA LEU A 124 4.21 -8.14 -1.38
C LEU A 124 4.50 -8.32 0.11
N ILE A 125 5.78 -8.33 0.51
CA ILE A 125 6.17 -8.33 1.92
C ILE A 125 5.68 -7.06 2.61
N GLY A 126 5.80 -5.90 1.97
CA GLY A 126 5.27 -4.64 2.50
C GLY A 126 3.79 -4.70 2.79
N TYR A 127 2.98 -5.19 1.84
CA TYR A 127 1.55 -5.41 2.07
C TYR A 127 1.29 -6.39 3.21
N LEU A 128 1.99 -7.52 3.27
CA LEU A 128 1.84 -8.48 4.36
C LEU A 128 2.16 -7.84 5.73
N VAL A 129 3.24 -7.08 5.83
CA VAL A 129 3.63 -6.36 7.04
C VAL A 129 2.58 -5.31 7.41
N SER A 130 2.07 -4.54 6.45
CA SER A 130 0.97 -3.59 6.68
C SER A 130 -0.26 -4.31 7.23
N TYR A 131 -0.69 -5.42 6.64
CA TYR A 131 -1.88 -6.16 7.10
C TYR A 131 -1.71 -6.80 8.49
N LEU A 132 -0.50 -7.19 8.87
CA LEU A 132 -0.23 -7.83 10.17
C LEU A 132 0.03 -6.83 11.30
N TYR A 133 0.66 -5.69 11.00
CA TYR A 133 1.21 -4.80 12.02
C TYR A 133 0.72 -3.35 11.93
N ALA A 134 0.06 -2.95 10.84
CA ALA A 134 -0.46 -1.58 10.76
C ALA A 134 -1.55 -1.38 11.81
N ARG A 135 -1.52 -0.20 12.42
CA ARG A 135 -2.54 0.25 13.37
C ARG A 135 -3.26 1.43 12.77
N THR A 136 -4.55 1.29 12.60
CA THR A 136 -5.43 2.38 12.16
C THR A 136 -6.20 2.86 13.38
N TYR A 137 -6.18 4.16 13.61
CA TYR A 137 -7.05 4.84 14.57
C TYR A 137 -8.12 5.56 13.76
N PRO A 138 -9.24 4.89 13.44
CA PRO A 138 -10.32 5.51 12.70
C PRO A 138 -11.05 6.51 13.61
N ASP A 139 -11.59 7.56 13.01
CA ASP A 139 -12.57 8.45 13.63
C ASP A 139 -12.07 9.33 14.81
N MET A 140 -10.88 9.91 14.66
CA MET A 140 -10.36 10.91 15.59
C MET A 140 -10.98 12.29 15.36
N ILE A 141 -12.09 12.57 16.03
CA ILE A 141 -12.78 13.87 15.96
C ILE A 141 -12.08 14.89 16.85
N ILE A 142 -11.65 16.01 16.25
CA ILE A 142 -11.01 17.12 16.95
C ILE A 142 -11.83 18.38 16.70
N VAL A 143 -12.42 18.91 17.77
CA VAL A 143 -13.13 20.19 17.76
C VAL A 143 -12.13 21.33 17.94
N GLN A 144 -12.39 22.48 17.30
CA GLN A 144 -11.51 23.63 17.40
C GLN A 144 -11.26 24.05 18.86
N GLY A 145 -9.99 24.24 19.22
CA GLY A 145 -9.56 24.57 20.58
C GLY A 145 -9.38 23.37 21.51
N GLN A 146 -9.88 22.18 21.18
CA GLN A 146 -9.64 20.96 21.97
C GLN A 146 -8.33 20.29 21.56
N SER A 147 -7.61 19.77 22.56
CA SER A 147 -6.43 18.93 22.36
C SER A 147 -6.82 17.47 22.63
N VAL A 148 -6.50 16.58 21.69
CA VAL A 148 -6.74 15.13 21.80
C VAL A 148 -5.39 14.42 21.76
N ARG A 149 -5.16 13.50 22.69
CA ARG A 149 -3.98 12.63 22.69
C ARG A 149 -4.22 11.44 21.77
N ILE A 150 -3.27 11.16 20.88
CA ILE A 150 -3.35 9.99 20.01
C ILE A 150 -3.06 8.73 20.85
N PRO A 151 -3.91 7.69 20.77
CA PRO A 151 -3.67 6.43 21.49
C PRO A 151 -2.28 5.85 21.21
N HIS A 152 -1.66 5.28 22.25
CA HIS A 152 -0.32 4.66 22.17
C HIS A 152 0.81 5.59 21.68
N SER A 153 0.64 6.90 21.81
CA SER A 153 1.70 7.87 21.55
C SER A 153 1.74 9.00 22.59
N GLU A 154 2.86 9.72 22.63
CA GLU A 154 3.02 10.96 23.41
C GLU A 154 2.57 12.20 22.63
N ILE A 155 1.93 12.03 21.46
CA ILE A 155 1.56 13.14 20.59
C ILE A 155 0.14 13.62 20.95
N GLN A 156 0.05 14.92 21.22
CA GLN A 156 -1.22 15.64 21.32
C GLN A 156 -1.46 16.43 20.05
N VAL A 157 -2.71 16.43 19.59
CA VAL A 157 -3.15 17.12 18.38
C VAL A 157 -4.23 18.11 18.79
N GLN A 158 -4.04 19.38 18.44
CA GLN A 158 -5.03 20.42 18.60
C GLN A 158 -5.37 21.05 17.26
N LEU A 159 -6.66 21.23 17.00
CA LEU A 159 -7.13 21.99 15.84
C LEU A 159 -7.01 23.49 16.14
N GLY A 160 -6.07 24.17 15.48
CA GLY A 160 -5.88 25.61 15.63
C GLY A 160 -6.86 26.40 14.78
N SER A 161 -6.79 26.22 13.46
CA SER A 161 -7.70 26.88 12.51
C SER A 161 -8.20 25.91 11.45
N LEU A 162 -9.38 26.20 10.93
CA LEU A 162 -10.00 25.49 9.83
C LEU A 162 -10.41 26.52 8.78
N ASP A 163 -9.73 26.51 7.64
CA ASP A 163 -10.10 27.30 6.46
C ASP A 163 -10.91 26.41 5.51
N VAL A 164 -12.13 26.85 5.20
CA VAL A 164 -13.03 26.15 4.29
C VAL A 164 -13.43 27.11 3.17
N GLN A 165 -13.05 26.75 1.96
CA GLN A 165 -13.43 27.50 0.77
C GLN A 165 -14.74 26.93 0.22
N TYR A 166 -15.74 27.79 0.09
CA TYR A 166 -17.05 27.44 -0.44
C TYR A 166 -17.18 27.89 -1.88
N TYR A 167 -17.80 27.07 -2.71
CA TYR A 167 -18.10 27.44 -4.08
C TYR A 167 -19.19 28.52 -4.12
N GLN A 168 -18.89 29.62 -4.80
CA GLN A 168 -19.83 30.70 -5.08
C GLN A 168 -19.72 31.05 -6.56
N GLY A 169 -20.63 30.52 -7.37
CA GLY A 169 -20.61 30.75 -8.82
C GLY A 169 -21.88 30.29 -9.52
N SER A 170 -22.20 30.92 -10.65
CA SER A 170 -23.40 30.65 -11.44
C SER A 170 -23.30 29.39 -12.31
N ARG A 171 -22.08 28.93 -12.64
CA ARG A 171 -21.82 27.81 -13.56
C ARG A 171 -22.36 26.46 -13.06
N LEU A 172 -22.15 26.16 -11.78
CA LEU A 172 -22.59 24.93 -11.12
C LEU A 172 -23.49 25.26 -9.93
N LYS A 173 -24.73 25.67 -10.20
CA LYS A 173 -25.68 26.10 -9.14
C LYS A 173 -25.88 25.05 -8.04
N PHE A 174 -25.79 23.76 -8.37
CA PHE A 174 -25.93 22.65 -7.41
C PHE A 174 -24.77 22.54 -6.40
N LEU A 175 -23.62 23.17 -6.66
CA LEU A 175 -22.49 23.24 -5.73
C LEU A 175 -22.48 24.53 -4.91
N ASN A 176 -23.43 25.43 -5.15
CA ASN A 176 -23.43 26.73 -4.47
C ASN A 176 -23.47 26.54 -2.95
N ASN A 177 -22.59 27.26 -2.24
CA ASN A 177 -22.38 27.17 -0.80
C ASN A 177 -21.84 25.83 -0.29
N ARG A 178 -21.41 24.90 -1.15
CA ARG A 178 -20.74 23.66 -0.74
C ARG A 178 -19.23 23.87 -0.65
N ALA A 179 -18.59 23.26 0.34
CA ALA A 179 -17.14 23.25 0.49
C ALA A 179 -16.47 22.59 -0.73
N ILE A 180 -15.50 23.27 -1.33
CA ILE A 180 -14.68 22.78 -2.45
C ILE A 180 -13.24 22.52 -2.05
N ASN A 181 -12.75 23.20 -1.01
CA ASN A 181 -11.43 22.99 -0.46
C ASN A 181 -11.48 23.21 1.05
N VAL A 182 -10.65 22.46 1.76
CA VAL A 182 -10.50 22.55 3.21
C VAL A 182 -9.04 22.41 3.56
N GLN A 183 -8.57 23.31 4.40
CA GLN A 183 -7.23 23.28 4.96
C GLN A 183 -7.32 23.53 6.46
N ALA A 184 -6.92 22.54 7.25
CA ALA A 184 -6.87 22.63 8.71
C ALA A 184 -5.42 22.80 9.17
N ALA A 185 -5.18 23.75 10.06
CA ALA A 185 -3.89 23.90 10.73
C ALA A 185 -3.92 23.15 12.06
N LEU A 186 -3.08 22.12 12.16
CA LEU A 186 -2.92 21.30 13.34
C LEU A 186 -1.67 21.69 14.11
N ARG A 187 -1.84 21.88 15.42
CA ARG A 187 -0.75 22.01 16.37
C ARG A 187 -0.46 20.63 16.94
N LEU A 188 0.75 20.13 16.69
CA LEU A 188 1.23 18.84 17.17
C LEU A 188 2.22 19.08 18.30
N THR A 189 1.94 18.52 19.48
CA THR A 189 2.82 18.61 20.65
C THR A 189 3.33 17.22 20.98
N ALA A 190 4.65 17.04 21.01
CA ALA A 190 5.28 15.77 21.33
C ALA A 190 6.42 15.98 22.33
N GLY A 191 6.12 15.87 23.62
CA GLY A 191 7.00 16.32 24.69
C GLY A 191 7.12 17.86 24.68
N GLN A 192 8.35 18.38 24.64
CA GLN A 192 8.59 19.83 24.58
C GLN A 192 8.59 20.44 23.17
N LYS A 193 8.50 19.62 22.12
CA LYS A 193 8.49 20.12 20.73
C LYS A 193 7.07 20.31 20.24
N GLU A 194 6.81 21.52 19.76
CA GLU A 194 5.57 21.89 19.10
C GLU A 194 5.82 22.15 17.61
N VAL A 195 4.97 21.61 16.76
CA VAL A 195 5.05 21.81 15.31
C VAL A 195 3.66 22.06 14.74
N TRP A 196 3.57 23.08 13.88
CA TRP A 196 2.36 23.35 13.10
C TRP A 196 2.43 22.63 11.76
N LYS A 197 1.34 21.93 11.40
CA LYS A 197 1.19 21.24 10.11
C LYS A 197 -0.18 21.53 9.52
N ALA A 198 -0.21 21.84 8.24
CA ALA A 198 -1.46 21.93 7.49
C ALA A 198 -1.88 20.55 6.99
N ILE A 199 -3.17 20.27 7.01
CA ILE A 199 -3.78 19.07 6.42
C ILE A 199 -5.00 19.44 5.57
N GLY A 200 -5.18 18.74 4.46
CA GLY A 200 -6.38 18.82 3.64
C GLY A 200 -6.78 17.43 3.14
N ILE A 201 -7.90 17.33 2.42
CA ILE A 201 -8.43 16.05 1.90
C ILE A 201 -7.38 15.32 1.06
N ASN A 202 -6.68 16.05 0.17
CA ASN A 202 -5.65 15.52 -0.72
C ASN A 202 -4.22 15.92 -0.29
N ALA A 203 -4.06 16.40 0.95
CA ALA A 203 -2.79 16.84 1.49
C ALA A 203 -2.53 16.19 2.87
N PRO A 204 -2.39 14.85 2.92
CA PRO A 204 -1.99 14.17 4.14
C PRO A 204 -0.53 14.49 4.49
N PHE A 205 -0.16 14.34 5.75
CA PHE A 205 1.21 14.50 6.19
C PHE A 205 1.66 13.37 7.12
N ARG A 206 2.98 13.22 7.28
CA ARG A 206 3.58 12.29 8.25
C ARG A 206 4.30 13.03 9.36
N PHE A 207 4.20 12.51 10.58
CA PHE A 207 4.91 13.01 11.75
C PHE A 207 5.25 11.87 12.71
N LYS A 208 6.54 11.72 13.04
CA LYS A 208 7.07 10.65 13.92
C LYS A 208 6.56 9.24 13.58
N GLY A 209 6.54 8.87 12.29
CA GLY A 209 6.09 7.54 11.83
C GLY A 209 4.58 7.42 11.60
N LEU A 210 3.77 8.31 12.17
CA LEU A 210 2.33 8.35 11.96
C LEU A 210 1.97 9.13 10.69
N SER A 211 0.97 8.65 9.96
CA SER A 211 0.36 9.36 8.84
C SER A 211 -1.03 9.88 9.23
N PHE A 212 -1.29 11.15 8.91
CA PHE A 212 -2.52 11.85 9.24
C PHE A 212 -3.29 12.13 7.96
N HIS A 213 -4.55 11.73 7.94
CA HIS A 213 -5.45 11.87 6.79
C HIS A 213 -6.75 12.51 7.25
N LEU A 214 -7.24 13.49 6.48
CA LEU A 214 -8.53 14.13 6.75
C LEU A 214 -9.65 13.26 6.16
N LYS A 215 -10.48 12.67 7.03
CA LYS A 215 -11.63 11.83 6.64
C LYS A 215 -12.87 12.65 6.38
N ASP A 216 -13.17 13.57 7.29
CA ASP A 216 -14.36 14.42 7.24
C ASP A 216 -14.11 15.73 7.99
N PHE A 217 -14.97 16.72 7.79
CA PHE A 217 -14.91 18.01 8.45
C PHE A 217 -16.30 18.66 8.48
N ALA A 218 -16.49 19.58 9.41
CA ALA A 218 -17.64 20.47 9.40
C ALA A 218 -17.20 21.91 9.71
N PRO A 219 -17.89 22.93 9.14
CA PRO A 219 -19.08 22.82 8.30
C PRO A 219 -18.80 22.61 6.80
N GLN A 220 -19.52 21.67 6.16
CA GLN A 220 -19.44 21.41 4.70
C GLN A 220 -20.27 22.38 3.85
N TYR A 221 -21.19 23.11 4.47
CA TYR A 221 -22.03 24.11 3.79
C TYR A 221 -21.89 25.46 4.49
N LYS A 222 -21.85 26.54 3.70
CA LYS A 222 -21.77 27.91 4.22
C LYS A 222 -23.07 28.33 4.93
N THR A 223 -24.20 27.83 4.42
CA THR A 223 -25.55 28.14 4.91
C THR A 223 -26.15 26.92 5.61
N GLY A 224 -26.72 27.12 6.80
CA GLY A 224 -27.34 26.04 7.58
C GLY A 224 -27.13 26.22 9.08
N MET A 225 -27.42 25.17 9.85
CA MET A 225 -27.22 25.17 11.30
C MET A 225 -25.74 25.35 11.62
N LYS A 226 -25.39 26.37 12.43
CA LYS A 226 -24.01 26.64 12.86
C LYS A 226 -23.52 25.50 13.74
N ARG A 227 -22.84 24.53 13.14
CA ARG A 227 -22.11 23.48 13.85
C ARG A 227 -20.77 24.04 14.33
N ARG A 228 -20.31 23.57 15.49
CA ARG A 228 -18.94 23.85 15.94
C ARG A 228 -17.96 23.25 14.92
N PRO A 229 -16.96 24.02 14.45
CA PRO A 229 -15.97 23.49 13.52
C PRO A 229 -15.23 22.29 14.12
N TYR A 230 -15.18 21.21 13.35
CA TYR A 230 -14.42 20.02 13.70
C TYR A 230 -13.78 19.42 12.45
N ILE A 231 -12.74 18.63 12.69
CA ILE A 231 -12.20 17.71 11.71
C ILE A 231 -12.26 16.29 12.25
N ASN A 232 -12.42 15.33 11.35
CA ASN A 232 -12.30 13.91 11.63
C ASN A 232 -11.06 13.38 10.93
N LEU A 233 -10.11 12.85 11.70
CA LEU A 233 -8.84 12.33 11.22
C LEU A 233 -8.84 10.80 11.23
N ILE A 234 -8.17 10.23 10.22
CA ILE A 234 -7.66 8.86 10.28
C ILE A 234 -6.16 8.96 10.50
N ILE A 235 -5.67 8.32 11.56
CA ILE A 235 -4.25 8.26 11.88
C ILE A 235 -3.79 6.82 11.68
N LYS A 236 -2.75 6.62 10.89
CA LYS A 236 -2.21 5.28 10.61
C LYS A 236 -0.73 5.20 10.95
N ASP A 237 -0.37 4.18 11.72
CA ASP A 237 0.99 3.69 11.88
C ASP A 237 1.15 2.46 10.99
N ASP A 238 1.99 2.55 9.96
CA ASP A 238 2.15 1.48 8.97
C ASP A 238 3.63 1.25 8.64
N PRO A 239 4.27 0.24 9.27
CA PRO A 239 5.66 -0.10 8.98
C PRO A 239 5.84 -0.75 7.59
N GLY A 240 4.79 -1.38 7.04
CA GLY A 240 4.82 -2.04 5.74
C GLY A 240 4.96 -1.06 4.57
N MET A 241 4.50 0.18 4.77
CA MET A 241 4.56 1.25 3.78
C MET A 241 5.99 1.57 3.31
N MET A 242 7.00 1.44 4.17
CA MET A 242 8.40 1.66 3.80
C MET A 242 8.90 0.60 2.81
N PHE A 243 8.49 -0.66 3.00
CA PHE A 243 8.80 -1.74 2.07
C PHE A 243 8.11 -1.51 0.73
N CYS A 244 6.82 -1.16 0.74
CA CYS A 244 6.08 -0.84 -0.49
C CYS A 244 6.75 0.29 -1.28
N PHE A 245 7.14 1.39 -0.61
CA PHE A 245 7.83 2.50 -1.26
C PHE A 245 9.19 2.08 -1.85
N THR A 246 10.00 1.36 -1.06
CA THR A 246 11.31 0.87 -1.49
C THR A 246 11.18 -0.07 -2.69
N GLY A 247 10.23 -1.00 -2.63
CA GLY A 247 9.93 -1.91 -3.73
C GLY A 247 9.49 -1.16 -4.99
N THR A 248 8.60 -0.17 -4.88
CA THR A 248 8.19 0.66 -6.02
C THR A 248 9.37 1.40 -6.66
N VAL A 249 10.26 2.01 -5.87
CA VAL A 249 11.47 2.66 -6.37
C VAL A 249 12.37 1.67 -7.11
N LEU A 250 12.62 0.49 -6.54
CA LEU A 250 13.39 -0.57 -7.20
C LEU A 250 12.74 -1.04 -8.49
N PHE A 251 11.41 -1.16 -8.52
CA PHE A 251 10.67 -1.55 -9.71
C PHE A 251 10.83 -0.52 -10.83
N ILE A 252 10.72 0.77 -10.51
CA ILE A 252 10.93 1.87 -11.45
C ILE A 252 12.36 1.83 -12.01
N VAL A 253 13.37 1.67 -11.15
CA VAL A 253 14.77 1.54 -11.59
C VAL A 253 14.94 0.36 -12.55
N GLY A 254 14.38 -0.80 -12.19
CA GLY A 254 14.39 -1.99 -13.05
C GLY A 254 13.72 -1.74 -14.42
N LEU A 255 12.60 -1.02 -14.43
CA LEU A 255 11.88 -0.66 -15.66
C LEU A 255 12.66 0.35 -16.52
N CYS A 256 13.27 1.38 -15.91
CA CYS A 256 14.14 2.31 -16.64
C CYS A 256 15.35 1.60 -17.26
N MET A 257 15.98 0.66 -16.52
CA MET A 257 17.05 -0.17 -17.07
C MET A 257 16.58 -1.04 -18.23
N TYR A 258 15.37 -1.61 -18.13
CA TYR A 258 14.77 -2.42 -19.20
C TYR A 258 14.58 -1.60 -20.48
N LEU A 259 13.96 -0.43 -20.36
CA LEU A 259 13.70 0.49 -21.46
C LEU A 259 15.01 0.95 -22.11
N TYR A 260 16.00 1.32 -21.29
CA TYR A 260 17.30 1.71 -21.80
C TYR A 260 18.01 0.57 -22.54
N GLN A 261 17.92 -0.66 -22.04
CA GLN A 261 18.44 -1.84 -22.75
C GLN A 261 17.76 -2.01 -24.11
N TRP A 262 16.45 -1.81 -24.18
CA TRP A 262 15.68 -1.91 -25.43
C TRP A 262 16.09 -0.84 -26.44
N PHE A 263 16.21 0.43 -26.02
CA PHE A 263 16.71 1.51 -26.89
C PHE A 263 18.11 1.24 -27.43
N LEU A 264 19.03 0.74 -26.59
CA LEU A 264 20.39 0.37 -27.04
C LEU A 264 20.42 -0.77 -28.05
N LEU A 265 19.43 -1.67 -28.02
CA LEU A 265 19.32 -2.75 -29.01
C LEU A 265 18.82 -2.20 -30.36
N GLN A 266 17.81 -1.33 -30.34
CA GLN A 266 17.29 -0.71 -31.56
C GLN A 266 18.29 0.21 -32.25
N ALA A 267 19.06 0.99 -31.49
CA ALA A 267 20.11 1.88 -32.03
C ALA A 267 21.27 1.13 -32.70
N LYS A 268 21.29 -0.20 -32.67
CA LYS A 268 22.31 -1.03 -33.31
C LYS A 268 21.81 -1.73 -34.58
N GLU A 269 20.50 -1.71 -34.83
CA GLU A 269 19.85 -2.35 -35.98
C GLU A 269 19.44 -1.35 -37.08
N GLY A 270 19.53 -0.04 -36.81
CA GLY A 270 19.41 1.05 -37.79
C GLY A 270 20.75 1.72 -38.03
#